data_AF-A0A0R3RYQ7-F1
#
_entry.id   AF-A0A0R3RYQ7-F1
#
_cell.length_a   1.000
_cell.length_b   1.000
_cell.length_c   1.000
_cell.angle_alpha   90.00
_cell.angle_beta   90.00
_cell.angle_gamma   90.00
#
_symmetry.space_group_name_H-M   'P 1'
#
loop_
_entity.id
_entity.type
_entity.pdbx_description
1 polymer ?
#
loop_
_entity_poly.entity_id
_entity_poly.type
_entity_poly.pdbx_seq_one_letter_code
_entity_poly.pdbx_strand_id
1 'polypeptide(L)'
;MKFLETPLNEDVSVLSENAAAQAIRKSYVHGVSSIPLLFDTVGDRLRMAVDQVPDREFVIFKRDGIRKTYQQLLHDVYILCEKLATGLLHLGLNRGDRVGIWGPNLYEWIVCQFATALAGMILASVKFSSEKVNINPSYQSEELKFALGKVGIKALISPASFKKSNYYLSMVDIIPDIAVKPEGKGDINTDYFPAFRHLIIIDRNDDDKSYRGAWRYSDVIKMGTEEDRLKLADIERQVRPDDAVNIQYTSGTTGQPKGATLTHHNVVNNAYFVGRRAGYNEKRAIICIPNPLYHCFGCVMGSLSACIHLQTCVFPAPSFDALATLQALHEERLIGSILKLKKETI
;
A
#
# COMPACT_ATOMS: atom_id res chain seq x y z
N MET A 1 -39.75 38.57 -17.27
CA MET A 1 -38.51 37.85 -16.89
C MET A 1 -37.36 38.48 -17.66
N LYS A 2 -36.55 39.31 -17.00
CA LYS A 2 -35.33 39.90 -17.61
C LYS A 2 -34.15 39.02 -17.22
N PHE A 3 -33.51 38.42 -18.23
CA PHE A 3 -32.17 37.87 -18.12
C PHE A 3 -31.21 39.06 -17.94
N LEU A 4 -30.37 39.02 -16.92
CA LEU A 4 -29.22 39.91 -16.77
C LEU A 4 -27.98 39.07 -17.06
N GLU A 5 -27.50 39.18 -18.29
CA GLU A 5 -26.13 38.87 -18.66
C GLU A 5 -25.22 39.94 -18.04
N THR A 6 -24.21 39.53 -17.28
CA THR A 6 -23.10 40.40 -16.89
C THR A 6 -21.84 39.91 -17.61
N PRO A 7 -21.03 40.80 -18.21
CA PRO A 7 -19.93 40.39 -19.08
C PRO A 7 -18.77 39.81 -18.27
N LEU A 8 -18.14 38.78 -18.81
CA LEU A 8 -16.82 38.29 -18.37
C LEU A 8 -15.78 39.34 -18.77
N ASN A 9 -15.31 40.13 -17.81
CA ASN A 9 -14.06 40.88 -17.96
C ASN A 9 -12.89 40.03 -17.48
N GLU A 10 -11.91 39.91 -18.35
CA GLU A 10 -10.60 39.33 -18.15
C GLU A 10 -9.83 40.10 -17.07
N ASP A 11 -9.49 39.44 -15.97
CA ASP A 11 -8.32 39.77 -15.13
C ASP A 11 -8.06 38.60 -14.16
N VAL A 12 -7.14 37.71 -14.55
CA VAL A 12 -6.81 36.45 -13.83
C VAL A 12 -5.81 36.68 -12.68
N SER A 13 -5.50 37.92 -12.29
CA SER A 13 -4.38 38.21 -11.39
C SER A 13 -4.73 38.63 -9.97
N VAL A 14 -5.98 38.54 -9.51
CA VAL A 14 -6.33 38.96 -8.12
C VAL A 14 -7.36 38.02 -7.48
N LEU A 15 -6.97 36.78 -7.20
CA LEU A 15 -7.59 36.06 -6.07
C LEU A 15 -6.92 36.58 -4.79
N SER A 16 -7.39 37.76 -4.38
CA SER A 16 -6.94 38.52 -3.23
C SER A 16 -6.94 37.68 -1.95
N GLU A 17 -5.94 37.92 -1.12
CA GLU A 17 -5.76 37.55 0.29
C GLU A 17 -6.91 38.01 1.23
N ASN A 18 -8.07 38.40 0.70
CA ASN A 18 -9.24 38.92 1.41
C ASN A 18 -10.45 37.98 1.44
N ALA A 19 -10.29 36.68 1.14
CA ALA A 19 -11.30 35.68 1.52
C ALA A 19 -11.27 35.36 3.04
N ALA A 20 -10.94 36.37 3.85
CA ALA A 20 -11.02 36.33 5.29
C ALA A 20 -12.49 36.17 5.71
N ALA A 21 -12.83 34.95 6.13
CA ALA A 21 -13.89 34.63 7.07
C ALA A 21 -15.23 35.38 6.87
N GLN A 22 -15.86 35.24 5.70
CA GLN A 22 -17.32 35.37 5.67
C GLN A 22 -17.89 34.20 6.46
N ALA A 23 -18.64 34.47 7.54
CA ALA A 23 -19.27 33.44 8.35
C ALA A 23 -20.11 32.53 7.45
N ILE A 24 -19.60 31.32 7.17
CA ILE A 24 -20.24 30.39 6.25
C ILE A 24 -21.55 29.95 6.90
N ARG A 25 -22.66 30.55 6.48
CA ARG A 25 -24.00 30.33 7.06
C ARG A 25 -24.59 28.96 6.71
N LYS A 26 -23.90 28.17 5.88
CA LYS A 26 -24.32 26.86 5.38
C LYS A 26 -23.18 25.86 5.51
N SER A 27 -23.45 24.64 5.96
CA SER A 27 -22.48 23.55 6.04
C SER A 27 -22.24 22.89 4.67
N TYR A 28 -21.94 23.67 3.63
CA TYR A 28 -21.75 23.18 2.26
C TYR A 28 -20.62 23.95 1.58
N VAL A 29 -19.67 23.22 0.99
CA VAL A 29 -18.55 23.75 0.22
C VAL A 29 -18.42 22.95 -1.08
N HIS A 30 -18.25 23.65 -2.20
CA HIS A 30 -17.97 23.06 -3.50
C HIS A 30 -17.02 23.98 -4.28
N GLY A 31 -16.29 23.43 -5.24
CA GLY A 31 -15.37 24.19 -6.08
C GLY A 31 -15.04 23.43 -7.35
N VAL A 32 -14.81 24.15 -8.44
CA VAL A 32 -14.30 23.61 -9.69
C VAL A 32 -12.78 23.45 -9.60
N SER A 33 -12.25 22.36 -10.15
CA SER A 33 -10.80 22.17 -10.29
C SER A 33 -10.42 22.26 -11.76
N SER A 34 -9.38 23.02 -12.07
CA SER A 34 -8.76 23.06 -13.41
C SER A 34 -7.84 21.86 -13.66
N ILE A 35 -7.60 21.02 -12.65
CA ILE A 35 -6.74 19.84 -12.75
C ILE A 35 -7.64 18.62 -12.93
N PRO A 36 -7.53 17.88 -14.05
CA PRO A 36 -8.35 16.71 -14.29
C PRO A 36 -7.99 15.55 -13.35
N LEU A 37 -8.95 14.68 -13.10
CA LEU A 37 -8.69 13.38 -12.48
C LEU A 37 -7.94 12.47 -13.46
N LEU A 38 -7.06 11.63 -12.93
CA LEU A 38 -6.37 10.57 -13.66
C LEU A 38 -7.28 9.34 -13.76
N PHE A 39 -7.47 8.81 -14.96
CA PHE A 39 -8.28 7.61 -15.20
C PHE A 39 -7.38 6.42 -15.53
N ASP A 40 -6.55 6.06 -14.55
CA ASP A 40 -5.48 5.07 -14.67
C ASP A 40 -5.52 4.07 -13.53
N THR A 41 -5.01 2.87 -13.78
CA THR A 41 -4.76 1.89 -12.73
C THR A 41 -3.45 2.17 -12.01
N VAL A 42 -3.28 1.52 -10.85
CA VAL A 42 -2.00 1.57 -10.11
C VAL A 42 -0.87 0.93 -10.94
N GLY A 43 -1.17 -0.13 -11.71
CA GLY A 43 -0.23 -0.76 -12.62
C GLY A 43 0.20 0.15 -13.77
N ASP A 44 -0.74 0.90 -14.36
CA ASP A 44 -0.44 1.85 -15.44
C ASP A 44 0.55 2.92 -14.96
N ARG A 45 0.32 3.48 -13.76
CA ARG A 45 1.19 4.50 -13.17
C ARG A 45 2.60 3.97 -12.90
N LEU A 46 2.71 2.73 -12.45
CA LEU A 46 4.01 2.07 -12.26
C LEU A 46 4.77 1.94 -13.59
N ARG A 47 4.12 1.43 -14.64
CA ARG A 47 4.73 1.26 -15.97
C ARG A 47 5.19 2.60 -16.54
N MET A 48 4.30 3.59 -16.53
CA MET A 48 4.61 4.94 -17.01
C MET A 48 5.78 5.58 -16.27
N ALA A 49 5.89 5.35 -14.96
CA ALA A 49 6.98 5.91 -14.18
C ALA A 49 8.34 5.32 -14.60
N VAL A 50 8.37 4.03 -14.92
CA VAL A 50 9.58 3.37 -15.41
C VAL A 50 9.99 3.90 -16.77
N ASP A 51 9.04 4.01 -17.70
CA ASP A 51 9.33 4.49 -19.05
C ASP A 51 9.91 5.92 -19.04
N GLN A 52 9.50 6.74 -18.07
CA GLN A 52 9.90 8.15 -17.98
C GLN A 52 11.22 8.39 -17.25
N VAL A 53 11.51 7.67 -16.16
CA VAL A 53 12.68 7.93 -15.30
C VAL A 53 13.39 6.66 -14.84
N PRO A 54 13.83 5.78 -15.77
CA PRO A 54 14.36 4.45 -15.44
C PRO A 54 15.51 4.48 -14.43
N ASP A 55 16.47 5.38 -14.58
CA ASP A 55 17.68 5.41 -13.73
C ASP A 55 17.46 6.08 -12.37
N ARG A 56 16.28 6.65 -12.11
CA ARG A 56 16.01 7.39 -10.86
C ARG A 56 15.67 6.42 -9.73
N GLU A 57 16.16 6.68 -8.53
CA GLU A 57 15.78 5.93 -7.33
C GLU A 57 14.29 6.04 -7.02
N PHE A 58 13.62 4.91 -6.81
CA PHE A 58 12.25 4.87 -6.34
C PHE A 58 12.16 4.55 -4.86
N VAL A 59 12.78 3.47 -4.38
CA VAL A 59 12.68 3.05 -2.98
C VAL A 59 14.03 2.81 -2.34
N ILE A 60 14.16 3.31 -1.11
CA ILE A 60 15.33 3.14 -0.25
C ILE A 60 14.83 2.64 1.11
N PHE A 61 15.13 1.39 1.47
CA PHE A 61 14.90 0.84 2.81
C PHE A 61 16.23 0.83 3.57
N LYS A 62 16.44 1.84 4.42
CA LYS A 62 17.75 2.14 5.02
C LYS A 62 18.29 0.98 5.85
N ARG A 63 17.43 0.40 6.71
CA ARG A 63 17.84 -0.68 7.62
C ARG A 63 18.20 -1.99 6.91
N ASP A 64 17.60 -2.23 5.76
CA ASP A 64 17.82 -3.44 4.96
C ASP A 64 18.92 -3.23 3.89
N GLY A 65 19.46 -2.01 3.76
CA GLY A 65 20.43 -1.67 2.71
C GLY A 65 19.86 -1.74 1.29
N ILE A 66 18.53 -1.78 1.13
CA ILE A 66 17.89 -1.91 -0.19
C ILE A 66 17.75 -0.52 -0.81
N ARG A 67 18.25 -0.38 -2.04
CA ARG A 67 18.13 0.82 -2.87
C ARG A 67 17.83 0.37 -4.30
N LYS A 68 16.72 0.85 -4.88
CA LYS A 68 16.26 0.45 -6.21
C LYS A 68 15.87 1.67 -7.04
N THR A 69 16.38 1.74 -8.27
CA THR A 69 15.90 2.68 -9.31
C THR A 69 14.54 2.27 -9.86
N TYR A 70 13.82 3.10 -10.61
CA TYR A 70 12.59 2.71 -11.31
C TYR A 70 12.84 1.58 -12.32
N GLN A 71 13.98 1.55 -12.98
CA GLN A 71 14.35 0.46 -13.90
C GLN A 71 14.73 -0.80 -13.14
N GLN A 72 15.50 -0.70 -12.05
CA GLN A 72 15.73 -1.84 -11.15
C GLN A 72 14.42 -2.25 -10.46
N LEU A 73 13.48 -1.33 -10.30
CA LEU A 73 12.13 -1.62 -9.85
C LEU A 73 11.35 -2.31 -10.96
N LEU A 74 11.52 -2.02 -12.24
CA LEU A 74 10.84 -2.80 -13.30
C LEU A 74 11.52 -4.17 -13.50
N HIS A 75 12.84 -4.19 -13.52
CA HIS A 75 13.57 -5.43 -13.71
C HIS A 75 13.53 -6.31 -12.47
N ASP A 76 13.66 -5.78 -11.26
CA ASP A 76 13.59 -6.59 -10.04
C ASP A 76 12.18 -6.57 -9.45
N VAL A 77 11.56 -5.42 -9.21
CA VAL A 77 10.21 -5.37 -8.59
C VAL A 77 9.10 -5.73 -9.55
N TYR A 78 9.08 -5.34 -10.83
CA TYR A 78 8.02 -5.80 -11.72
C TYR A 78 8.21 -7.28 -12.04
N ILE A 79 9.44 -7.79 -12.20
CA ILE A 79 9.64 -9.25 -12.24
C ILE A 79 9.24 -9.89 -10.90
N LEU A 80 9.53 -9.32 -9.74
CA LEU A 80 9.09 -9.86 -8.44
C LEU A 80 7.58 -9.73 -8.24
N CYS A 81 6.95 -8.68 -8.77
CA CYS A 81 5.52 -8.44 -8.71
C CYS A 81 4.80 -9.39 -9.66
N GLU A 82 5.31 -9.59 -10.86
CA GLU A 82 4.87 -10.58 -11.84
C GLU A 82 5.04 -11.98 -11.24
N LYS A 83 6.21 -12.29 -10.67
CA LYS A 83 6.49 -13.55 -9.96
C LYS A 83 5.57 -13.79 -8.78
N LEU A 84 5.33 -12.77 -7.95
CA LEU A 84 4.41 -12.88 -6.83
C LEU A 84 2.97 -13.02 -7.35
N ALA A 85 2.55 -12.23 -8.34
CA ALA A 85 1.23 -12.29 -8.95
C ALA A 85 0.97 -13.66 -9.56
N THR A 86 1.88 -14.15 -10.40
CA THR A 86 1.81 -15.48 -11.00
C THR A 86 1.91 -16.60 -9.97
N GLY A 87 2.74 -16.44 -8.94
CA GLY A 87 2.77 -17.35 -7.79
C GLY A 87 1.43 -17.42 -7.05
N LEU A 88 0.78 -16.28 -6.82
CA LEU A 88 -0.56 -16.23 -6.22
C LEU A 88 -1.62 -16.84 -7.13
N LEU A 89 -1.57 -16.57 -8.45
CA LEU A 89 -2.44 -17.21 -9.44
C LEU A 89 -2.24 -18.74 -9.44
N HIS A 90 -1.00 -19.20 -9.36
CA HIS A 90 -0.64 -20.61 -9.28
C HIS A 90 -1.19 -21.28 -8.01
N LEU A 91 -1.20 -20.55 -6.89
CA LEU A 91 -1.86 -20.98 -5.65
C LEU A 91 -3.40 -20.99 -5.76
N GLY A 92 -3.98 -20.54 -6.88
CA GLY A 92 -5.41 -20.58 -7.16
C GLY A 92 -6.16 -19.32 -6.73
N LEU A 93 -5.47 -18.20 -6.49
CA LEU A 93 -6.12 -16.90 -6.37
C LEU A 93 -6.55 -16.38 -7.74
N ASN A 94 -7.62 -15.58 -7.77
CA ASN A 94 -8.16 -14.98 -8.99
C ASN A 94 -8.35 -13.47 -8.83
N ARG A 95 -8.64 -12.77 -9.94
CA ARG A 95 -9.11 -11.37 -9.92
C ARG A 95 -10.27 -11.22 -8.92
N GLY A 96 -10.20 -10.19 -8.07
CA GLY A 96 -11.16 -9.92 -7.00
C GLY A 96 -10.91 -10.69 -5.69
N ASP A 97 -9.96 -11.62 -5.66
CA ASP A 97 -9.55 -12.24 -4.39
C ASP A 97 -8.80 -11.26 -3.49
N ARG A 98 -9.02 -11.38 -2.17
CA ARG A 98 -8.41 -10.51 -1.17
C ARG A 98 -7.09 -11.10 -0.68
N VAL A 99 -6.02 -10.33 -0.82
CA VAL A 99 -4.69 -10.67 -0.32
C VAL A 99 -4.39 -9.77 0.86
N GLY A 100 -4.31 -10.36 2.04
CA GLY A 100 -3.90 -9.68 3.25
C GLY A 100 -2.38 -9.57 3.29
N ILE A 101 -1.89 -8.47 3.82
CA ILE A 101 -0.51 -8.37 4.23
C ILE A 101 -0.44 -7.75 5.62
N TRP A 102 0.36 -8.36 6.49
CA TRP A 102 0.43 -8.05 7.90
C TRP A 102 1.88 -7.97 8.36
N GLY A 103 2.39 -6.77 8.59
CA GLY A 103 3.79 -6.60 8.96
C GLY A 103 4.24 -5.14 9.04
N PRO A 104 5.53 -4.94 9.35
CA PRO A 104 6.16 -3.62 9.41
C PRO A 104 6.43 -3.06 7.99
N ASN A 105 7.11 -1.91 7.91
CA ASN A 105 7.58 -1.35 6.64
C ASN A 105 8.67 -2.24 6.05
N LEU A 106 8.27 -3.12 5.14
CA LEU A 106 9.12 -4.06 4.43
C LEU A 106 9.07 -3.77 2.92
N TYR A 107 10.14 -4.12 2.21
CA TYR A 107 10.20 -3.99 0.77
C TYR A 107 9.13 -4.83 0.06
N GLU A 108 8.89 -6.03 0.56
CA GLU A 108 7.86 -6.97 0.11
C GLU A 108 6.47 -6.37 0.23
N TRP A 109 6.25 -5.37 1.11
CA TRP A 109 4.98 -4.64 1.15
C TRP A 109 4.73 -3.86 -0.14
N ILE A 110 5.75 -3.17 -0.65
CA ILE A 110 5.69 -2.44 -1.91
C ILE A 110 5.45 -3.43 -3.05
N VAL A 111 6.17 -4.56 -3.04
CA VAL A 111 5.98 -5.63 -4.04
C VAL A 111 4.54 -6.15 -4.01
N CYS A 112 3.99 -6.45 -2.83
CA CYS A 112 2.61 -6.93 -2.70
C CYS A 112 1.59 -5.91 -3.18
N GLN A 113 1.80 -4.62 -2.88
CA GLN A 113 0.90 -3.55 -3.32
C GLN A 113 0.79 -3.48 -4.84
N PHE A 114 1.90 -3.56 -5.55
CA PHE A 114 1.90 -3.51 -7.01
C PHE A 114 1.51 -4.86 -7.63
N ALA A 115 1.98 -5.99 -7.08
CA ALA A 115 1.67 -7.33 -7.59
C ALA A 115 0.17 -7.63 -7.58
N THR A 116 -0.49 -7.33 -6.45
CA THR A 116 -1.94 -7.54 -6.31
C THR A 116 -2.72 -6.63 -7.26
N ALA A 117 -2.30 -5.37 -7.41
CA ALA A 117 -2.89 -4.44 -8.35
C ALA A 117 -2.78 -4.91 -9.82
N LEU A 118 -1.62 -5.47 -10.23
CA LEU A 118 -1.44 -6.05 -11.57
C LEU A 118 -2.33 -7.28 -11.78
N ALA A 119 -2.43 -8.15 -10.77
CA ALA A 119 -3.25 -9.36 -10.82
C ALA A 119 -4.76 -9.11 -10.62
N GLY A 120 -5.20 -7.85 -10.53
CA GLY A 120 -6.59 -7.48 -10.23
C GLY A 120 -7.09 -8.03 -8.89
N MET A 121 -6.18 -8.34 -7.97
CA MET A 121 -6.47 -8.76 -6.60
C MET A 121 -6.58 -7.53 -5.70
N ILE A 122 -7.27 -7.69 -4.56
CA ILE A 122 -7.54 -6.59 -3.63
C ILE A 122 -6.60 -6.70 -2.43
N LEU A 123 -5.69 -5.74 -2.26
CA LEU A 123 -4.77 -5.71 -1.13
C LEU A 123 -5.49 -5.26 0.15
N ALA A 124 -5.58 -6.11 1.15
CA ALA A 124 -6.09 -5.77 2.47
C ALA A 124 -4.93 -5.43 3.42
N SER A 125 -4.83 -4.16 3.82
CA SER A 125 -3.82 -3.72 4.77
C SER A 125 -4.22 -4.11 6.19
N VAL A 126 -3.59 -5.14 6.75
CA VAL A 126 -3.88 -5.58 8.12
C VAL A 126 -3.02 -4.78 9.09
N LYS A 127 -3.68 -4.11 10.03
CA LYS A 127 -3.03 -3.23 10.99
C LYS A 127 -2.01 -4.01 11.83
N PHE A 128 -0.80 -3.46 11.89
CA PHE A 128 0.18 -3.85 12.89
C PHE A 128 0.11 -2.86 14.07
N SER A 129 0.09 -3.37 15.30
CA SER A 129 0.09 -2.53 16.49
C SER A 129 1.12 -3.04 17.50
N SER A 130 2.40 -2.73 17.28
CA SER A 130 3.46 -2.97 18.28
C SER A 130 3.31 -2.11 19.54
N GLU A 131 2.59 -1.00 19.46
CA GLU A 131 2.50 -0.04 20.58
C GLU A 131 1.46 -0.44 21.63
N LYS A 132 0.52 -1.34 21.27
CA LYS A 132 -0.44 -1.92 22.23
C LYS A 132 0.09 -3.17 22.94
N VAL A 133 1.37 -3.52 22.82
CA VAL A 133 1.94 -4.74 23.45
C VAL A 133 1.88 -4.69 24.99
N ASN A 134 1.70 -3.51 25.60
CA ASN A 134 1.43 -3.39 27.04
C ASN A 134 -0.02 -3.75 27.44
N ILE A 135 -0.88 -4.07 26.47
CA ILE A 135 -2.26 -4.51 26.68
C ILE A 135 -2.40 -5.85 25.95
N ASN A 136 -2.39 -6.95 26.71
CA ASN A 136 -2.67 -8.35 26.31
C ASN A 136 -2.48 -8.71 24.82
N PRO A 137 -1.50 -9.57 24.45
CA PRO A 137 -1.31 -10.08 23.08
C PRO A 137 -2.59 -10.59 22.37
N SER A 138 -3.62 -11.02 23.11
CA SER A 138 -4.93 -11.41 22.57
C SER A 138 -5.60 -10.32 21.73
N TYR A 139 -5.34 -9.03 21.98
CA TYR A 139 -5.90 -7.93 21.20
C TYR A 139 -5.39 -7.89 19.76
N GLN A 140 -4.13 -8.31 19.50
CA GLN A 140 -3.62 -8.44 18.13
C GLN A 140 -4.33 -9.57 17.38
N SER A 141 -4.60 -10.68 18.08
CA SER A 141 -5.30 -11.83 17.51
C SER A 141 -6.76 -11.52 17.17
N GLU A 142 -7.48 -10.75 18.00
CA GLU A 142 -8.87 -10.37 17.72
C GLU A 142 -9.01 -9.37 16.55
N GLU A 143 -8.12 -8.38 16.43
CA GLU A 143 -8.09 -7.46 15.28
C GLU A 143 -7.83 -8.24 13.97
N LEU A 144 -6.90 -9.21 14.00
CA LEU A 144 -6.62 -10.08 12.85
C LEU A 144 -7.79 -11.03 12.53
N LYS A 145 -8.36 -11.68 13.55
CA LYS A 145 -9.51 -12.58 13.43
C LYS A 145 -10.69 -11.87 12.75
N PHE A 146 -10.98 -10.66 13.21
CA PHE A 146 -11.99 -9.80 12.61
C PHE A 146 -11.66 -9.47 11.15
N ALA A 147 -10.41 -9.13 10.86
CA ALA A 147 -9.98 -8.82 9.50
C ALA A 147 -10.13 -10.02 8.55
N LEU A 148 -9.64 -11.19 8.95
CA LEU A 148 -9.73 -12.44 8.18
C LEU A 148 -11.19 -12.79 7.85
N GLY A 149 -12.08 -12.78 8.84
CA GLY A 149 -13.48 -13.13 8.66
C GLY A 149 -14.27 -12.09 7.87
N LYS A 150 -14.09 -10.80 8.17
CA LYS A 150 -14.90 -9.73 7.57
C LYS A 150 -14.49 -9.36 6.15
N VAL A 151 -13.19 -9.39 5.84
CA VAL A 151 -12.67 -9.10 4.49
C VAL A 151 -12.63 -10.35 3.63
N GLY A 152 -12.68 -11.53 4.25
CA GLY A 152 -12.54 -12.80 3.56
C GLY A 152 -11.16 -12.90 2.92
N ILE A 153 -10.10 -12.66 3.68
CA ILE A 153 -8.72 -12.75 3.15
C ILE A 153 -8.48 -14.20 2.71
N LYS A 154 -8.03 -14.40 1.46
CA LYS A 154 -7.74 -15.73 0.89
C LYS A 154 -6.29 -16.13 1.06
N ALA A 155 -5.37 -15.18 0.92
CA ALA A 155 -3.96 -15.36 1.25
C ALA A 155 -3.49 -14.25 2.19
N LEU A 156 -2.71 -14.59 3.21
CA LEU A 156 -2.08 -13.63 4.12
C LEU A 156 -0.56 -13.72 4.01
N ILE A 157 0.08 -12.58 3.77
CA ILE A 157 1.54 -12.44 3.69
C ILE A 157 2.05 -11.73 4.95
N SER A 158 3.02 -12.30 5.65
CA SER A 158 3.59 -11.70 6.87
C SER A 158 5.02 -12.17 7.13
N PRO A 159 5.89 -11.40 7.82
CA PRO A 159 7.10 -11.99 8.39
C PRO A 159 6.71 -12.98 9.51
N ALA A 160 7.60 -13.90 9.88
CA ALA A 160 7.31 -14.84 10.97
C ALA A 160 7.19 -14.14 12.34
N SER A 161 8.05 -13.15 12.58
CA SER A 161 8.06 -12.35 13.81
C SER A 161 8.62 -10.95 13.54
N PHE A 162 8.29 -9.99 14.40
CA PHE A 162 8.91 -8.66 14.40
C PHE A 162 8.81 -8.03 15.79
N LYS A 163 9.93 -7.52 16.32
CA LYS A 163 10.05 -7.07 17.71
C LYS A 163 9.56 -8.18 18.66
N LYS A 164 8.53 -7.91 19.48
CA LYS A 164 7.96 -8.86 20.45
C LYS A 164 6.77 -9.66 19.88
N SER A 165 6.34 -9.38 18.65
CA SER A 165 5.18 -10.05 18.03
C SER A 165 5.63 -11.26 17.21
N ASN A 166 4.93 -12.38 17.38
CA ASN A 166 5.11 -13.61 16.61
C ASN A 166 3.86 -13.86 15.77
N TYR A 167 3.90 -13.45 14.50
CA TYR A 167 2.75 -13.49 13.59
C TYR A 167 2.34 -14.92 13.24
N TYR A 168 3.33 -15.81 13.09
CA TYR A 168 3.06 -17.22 12.82
C TYR A 168 2.29 -17.87 13.98
N LEU A 169 2.74 -17.68 15.22
CA LEU A 169 2.04 -18.22 16.38
C LEU A 169 0.64 -17.60 16.53
N SER A 170 0.48 -16.29 16.31
CA SER A 170 -0.84 -15.67 16.31
C SER A 170 -1.78 -16.26 15.25
N MET A 171 -1.27 -16.61 14.06
CA MET A 171 -2.06 -17.30 13.04
C MET A 171 -2.43 -18.72 13.46
N VAL A 172 -1.52 -19.48 14.07
CA VAL A 172 -1.80 -20.81 14.62
C VAL A 172 -2.86 -20.75 15.73
N ASP A 173 -2.82 -19.74 16.59
CA ASP A 173 -3.81 -19.54 17.66
C ASP A 173 -5.22 -19.26 17.07
N ILE A 174 -5.30 -18.51 15.97
CA ILE A 174 -6.58 -18.17 15.32
C ILE A 174 -7.09 -19.31 14.42
N ILE A 175 -6.18 -20.01 13.74
CA ILE A 175 -6.46 -21.10 12.80
C ILE A 175 -5.57 -22.30 13.17
N PRO A 176 -6.00 -23.13 14.15
CA PRO A 176 -5.23 -24.30 14.59
C PRO A 176 -4.92 -25.31 13.48
N ASP A 177 -5.73 -25.34 12.42
CA ASP A 177 -5.53 -26.16 11.22
C ASP A 177 -4.16 -25.92 10.54
N ILE A 178 -3.53 -24.76 10.77
CA ILE A 178 -2.17 -24.47 10.29
C ILE A 178 -1.17 -25.45 10.89
N ALA A 179 -1.27 -25.70 12.20
CA ALA A 179 -0.29 -26.49 12.92
C ALA A 179 -0.37 -27.99 12.61
N VAL A 180 -1.43 -28.48 11.95
CA VAL A 180 -1.53 -29.90 11.56
C VAL A 180 -1.02 -30.17 10.14
N LYS A 181 -0.85 -29.13 9.31
CA LYS A 181 -0.34 -29.26 7.94
C LYS A 181 1.17 -29.58 7.92
N PRO A 182 1.71 -30.14 6.81
CA PRO A 182 3.14 -30.30 6.63
C PRO A 182 3.87 -28.95 6.58
N GLU A 183 5.18 -28.97 6.82
CA GLU A 183 6.05 -27.82 6.59
C GLU A 183 6.15 -27.47 5.11
N GLY A 184 6.21 -26.18 4.80
CA GLY A 184 6.40 -25.67 3.44
C GLY A 184 5.21 -25.90 2.50
N LYS A 185 4.07 -26.31 3.06
CA LYS A 185 2.81 -26.52 2.35
C LYS A 185 1.76 -25.60 2.95
N GLY A 186 1.32 -24.62 2.18
CA GLY A 186 0.05 -23.94 2.43
C GLY A 186 -1.11 -24.72 1.79
N ASP A 187 -2.29 -24.10 1.77
CA ASP A 187 -3.59 -24.72 1.48
C ASP A 187 -4.28 -25.32 2.71
N ILE A 188 -4.78 -24.38 3.51
CA ILE A 188 -5.54 -24.59 4.73
C ILE A 188 -7.01 -24.59 4.36
N ASN A 189 -7.76 -25.54 4.91
CA ASN A 189 -9.20 -25.54 4.85
C ASN A 189 -9.70 -25.50 6.29
N THR A 190 -10.51 -24.51 6.62
CA THR A 190 -11.00 -24.28 7.98
C THR A 190 -12.43 -23.74 7.92
N ASP A 191 -13.32 -24.30 8.74
CA ASP A 191 -14.74 -23.94 8.73
C ASP A 191 -14.97 -22.50 9.24
N TYR A 192 -14.07 -22.00 10.09
CA TYR A 192 -14.20 -20.68 10.71
C TYR A 192 -13.84 -19.53 9.76
N PHE A 193 -12.95 -19.80 8.79
CA PHE A 193 -12.52 -18.85 7.76
C PHE A 193 -12.56 -19.52 6.39
N PRO A 194 -13.75 -19.76 5.82
CA PRO A 194 -13.90 -20.55 4.59
C PRO A 194 -13.22 -19.91 3.37
N ALA A 195 -12.99 -18.59 3.40
CA ALA A 195 -12.25 -17.90 2.36
C ALA A 195 -10.74 -18.09 2.45
N PHE A 196 -10.18 -18.35 3.64
CA PHE A 196 -8.75 -18.38 3.88
C PHE A 196 -8.14 -19.70 3.42
N ARG A 197 -7.05 -19.61 2.64
CA ARG A 197 -6.36 -20.78 2.05
C ARG A 197 -4.87 -20.77 2.28
N HIS A 198 -4.21 -19.61 2.23
CA HIS A 198 -2.75 -19.57 2.20
C HIS A 198 -2.16 -18.62 3.25
N LEU A 199 -1.29 -19.13 4.10
CA LEU A 199 -0.35 -18.34 4.87
C LEU A 199 0.99 -18.33 4.12
N ILE A 200 1.57 -17.14 3.91
CA ILE A 200 2.84 -16.95 3.20
C ILE A 200 3.78 -16.18 4.14
N ILE A 201 4.89 -16.80 4.51
CA ILE A 201 5.87 -16.22 5.42
C ILE A 201 7.01 -15.58 4.62
N ILE A 202 7.26 -14.30 4.87
CA ILE A 202 8.41 -13.58 4.32
C ILE A 202 9.68 -14.11 4.99
N ASP A 203 10.41 -14.95 4.26
CA ASP A 203 11.71 -15.48 4.63
C ASP A 203 12.83 -14.58 4.09
N ARG A 204 13.51 -13.85 4.99
CA ARG A 204 14.66 -12.98 4.68
C ARG A 204 15.95 -13.59 5.22
N ASN A 205 17.08 -13.24 4.61
CA ASN A 205 18.44 -13.53 5.08
C ASN A 205 18.79 -15.02 5.22
N ASP A 206 18.46 -15.83 4.21
CA ASP A 206 18.77 -17.26 4.18
C ASP A 206 18.26 -18.04 5.41
N ASP A 207 17.22 -17.54 6.08
CA ASP A 207 16.48 -18.31 7.08
C ASP A 207 15.76 -19.42 6.32
N ASP A 208 16.41 -20.59 6.23
CA ASP A 208 15.87 -21.81 5.60
C ASP A 208 14.74 -22.44 6.43
N LYS A 209 14.25 -21.70 7.42
CA LYS A 209 13.18 -22.11 8.30
C LYS A 209 11.87 -22.19 7.55
N SER A 210 11.43 -23.42 7.39
CA SER A 210 10.07 -23.73 6.96
C SER A 210 9.10 -23.71 8.14
N TYR A 211 7.84 -23.42 7.86
CA TYR A 211 6.76 -23.36 8.83
C TYR A 211 5.63 -24.30 8.40
N ARG A 212 4.98 -24.94 9.38
CA ARG A 212 3.82 -25.82 9.11
C ARG A 212 2.65 -24.99 8.59
N GLY A 213 1.97 -25.50 7.56
CA GLY A 213 0.79 -24.84 7.02
C GLY A 213 1.07 -23.50 6.32
N ALA A 214 2.33 -23.17 6.05
CA ALA A 214 2.72 -21.92 5.44
C ALA A 214 3.68 -22.13 4.27
N TRP A 215 3.53 -21.31 3.24
CA TRP A 215 4.48 -21.19 2.15
C TRP A 215 5.61 -20.24 2.52
N ARG A 216 6.81 -20.47 1.98
CA ARG A 216 7.87 -19.45 1.97
C ARG A 216 7.59 -18.45 0.86
N TYR A 217 7.75 -17.17 1.13
CA TYR A 217 7.59 -16.12 0.13
C TYR A 217 8.55 -16.34 -1.05
N SER A 218 9.80 -16.73 -0.75
CA SER A 218 10.82 -16.99 -1.76
C SER A 218 10.51 -18.18 -2.69
N ASP A 219 9.69 -19.13 -2.22
CA ASP A 219 9.19 -20.26 -3.03
C ASP A 219 8.00 -19.82 -3.88
N VAL A 220 7.04 -19.10 -3.30
CA VAL A 220 5.83 -18.63 -4.02
C VAL A 220 6.21 -17.81 -5.25
N ILE A 221 7.18 -16.90 -5.14
CA ILE A 221 7.66 -16.10 -6.28
C ILE A 221 8.37 -16.94 -7.37
N LYS A 222 8.60 -18.23 -7.15
CA LYS A 222 9.17 -19.16 -8.14
C LYS A 222 8.13 -20.16 -8.68
N MET A 223 6.92 -20.18 -8.12
CA MET A 223 5.88 -21.14 -8.49
C MET A 223 5.17 -20.80 -9.81
N GLY A 224 5.17 -19.52 -10.20
CA GLY A 224 4.49 -19.07 -11.42
C GLY A 224 4.97 -19.79 -12.67
N THR A 225 4.02 -20.28 -13.46
CA THR A 225 4.29 -20.96 -14.75
C THR A 225 4.13 -20.01 -15.93
N GLU A 226 4.47 -20.49 -17.14
CA GLU A 226 4.17 -19.74 -18.37
C GLU A 226 2.66 -19.51 -18.56
N GLU A 227 1.84 -20.49 -18.20
CA GLU A 227 0.38 -20.36 -18.25
C GLU A 227 -0.10 -19.26 -17.30
N ASP A 228 0.47 -19.18 -16.10
CA ASP A 228 0.14 -18.13 -15.12
C ASP A 228 0.56 -16.75 -15.62
N ARG A 229 1.68 -16.64 -16.33
CA ARG A 229 2.13 -15.39 -16.98
C ARG A 229 1.16 -14.93 -18.06
N LEU A 230 0.70 -15.85 -18.91
CA LEU A 230 -0.31 -15.54 -19.93
C LEU A 230 -1.64 -15.10 -19.30
N LYS A 231 -2.09 -15.80 -18.24
CA LYS A 231 -3.27 -15.41 -17.45
C LYS A 231 -3.11 -14.02 -16.85
N LEU A 232 -1.96 -13.70 -16.28
CA LEU A 232 -1.70 -12.38 -15.71
C LEU A 232 -1.79 -11.28 -16.79
N ALA A 233 -1.17 -11.49 -17.96
CA ALA A 233 -1.24 -10.55 -19.07
C ALA A 233 -2.69 -10.29 -19.54
N ASP A 234 -3.53 -11.33 -19.54
CA ASP A 234 -4.95 -11.19 -19.86
C ASP A 234 -5.75 -10.49 -18.76
N ILE A 235 -5.43 -10.73 -17.49
CA ILE A 235 -6.04 -10.04 -16.36
C ILE A 235 -5.71 -8.55 -16.40
N GLU A 236 -4.45 -8.18 -16.60
CA GLU A 236 -4.02 -6.79 -16.64
C GLU A 236 -4.77 -5.97 -17.70
N ARG A 237 -5.04 -6.56 -18.88
CA ARG A 237 -5.85 -5.92 -19.93
C ARG A 237 -7.31 -5.69 -19.53
N GLN A 238 -7.80 -6.41 -18.52
CA GLN A 238 -9.18 -6.35 -18.04
C GLN A 238 -9.36 -5.50 -16.78
N VAL A 239 -8.29 -5.26 -16.01
CA VAL A 239 -8.35 -4.37 -14.84
C VAL A 239 -8.76 -2.97 -15.29
N ARG A 240 -9.66 -2.34 -14.54
CA ARG A 240 -10.19 -1.00 -14.81
C ARG A 240 -9.95 -0.07 -13.63
N PRO A 241 -9.86 1.26 -13.85
CA PRO A 241 -9.70 2.22 -12.77
C PRO A 241 -10.79 2.13 -11.68
N ASP A 242 -12.00 1.70 -12.03
CA ASP A 242 -13.11 1.56 -11.07
C ASP A 242 -13.10 0.24 -10.28
N ASP A 243 -12.20 -0.70 -10.61
CA ASP A 243 -12.05 -1.93 -9.85
C ASP A 243 -11.47 -1.64 -8.45
N ALA A 244 -11.90 -2.44 -7.47
CA ALA A 244 -11.33 -2.42 -6.13
C ALA A 244 -9.86 -2.88 -6.16
N VAL A 245 -8.99 -2.14 -5.46
CA VAL A 245 -7.55 -2.45 -5.38
C VAL A 245 -7.06 -2.56 -3.94
N ASN A 246 -7.71 -1.86 -3.01
CA ASN A 246 -7.21 -1.76 -1.65
C ASN A 246 -8.34 -1.70 -0.63
N ILE A 247 -8.18 -2.41 0.47
CA ILE A 247 -9.07 -2.33 1.64
C ILE A 247 -8.26 -1.81 2.82
N GLN A 248 -8.73 -0.72 3.43
CA GLN A 248 -8.10 -0.13 4.60
C GLN A 248 -9.06 -0.05 5.77
N TYR A 249 -8.58 -0.46 6.95
CA TYR A 249 -9.34 -0.31 8.17
C TYR A 249 -9.27 1.11 8.70
N THR A 250 -10.44 1.73 8.84
CA THR A 250 -10.60 3.01 9.51
C THR A 250 -10.82 2.79 11.00
N SER A 251 -10.20 3.62 11.86
CA SER A 251 -10.27 3.48 13.31
C SER A 251 -11.67 3.73 13.88
N GLY A 252 -12.58 4.35 13.12
CA GLY A 252 -13.98 4.61 13.50
C GLY A 252 -14.10 5.43 14.78
N THR A 253 -14.44 6.72 14.70
CA THR A 253 -14.63 7.55 15.91
C THR A 253 -15.84 7.14 16.76
N THR A 254 -16.73 6.29 16.23
CA THR A 254 -18.03 5.98 16.85
C THR A 254 -18.45 4.50 16.75
N GLY A 255 -17.54 3.56 16.45
CA GLY A 255 -17.90 2.14 16.39
C GLY A 255 -16.77 1.19 15.97
N GLN A 256 -17.13 -0.07 15.71
CA GLN A 256 -16.19 -1.12 15.27
C GLN A 256 -15.48 -0.73 13.97
N PRO A 257 -14.20 -1.12 13.77
CA PRO A 257 -13.45 -0.81 12.55
C PRO A 257 -14.20 -1.21 11.27
N LYS A 258 -14.17 -0.30 10.29
CA LYS A 258 -14.78 -0.50 8.98
C LYS A 258 -13.69 -0.61 7.93
N GLY A 259 -13.73 -1.68 7.13
CA GLY A 259 -12.89 -1.83 5.94
C GLY A 259 -13.45 -0.95 4.82
N ALA A 260 -12.74 0.13 4.51
CA ALA A 260 -13.04 0.97 3.37
C ALA A 260 -12.43 0.33 2.12
N THR A 261 -13.28 -0.09 1.19
CA THR A 261 -12.85 -0.61 -0.12
C THR A 261 -12.61 0.57 -1.04
N LEU A 262 -11.42 0.65 -1.61
CA LEU A 262 -10.96 1.75 -2.45
C LEU A 262 -10.66 1.22 -3.86
N THR A 263 -11.09 1.97 -4.86
CA THR A 263 -10.79 1.66 -6.26
C THR A 263 -9.41 2.17 -6.66
N HIS A 264 -8.88 1.72 -7.80
CA HIS A 264 -7.67 2.31 -8.38
C HIS A 264 -7.85 3.81 -8.59
N HIS A 265 -8.97 4.23 -9.16
CA HIS A 265 -9.28 5.63 -9.43
C HIS A 265 -9.26 6.47 -8.14
N ASN A 266 -9.78 5.93 -7.02
CA ASN A 266 -9.75 6.62 -5.73
C ASN A 266 -8.31 6.80 -5.23
N VAL A 267 -7.51 5.74 -5.18
CA VAL A 267 -6.16 5.81 -4.59
C VAL A 267 -5.17 6.56 -5.48
N VAL A 268 -5.25 6.40 -6.80
CA VAL A 268 -4.41 7.11 -7.78
C VAL A 268 -4.66 8.61 -7.69
N ASN A 269 -5.92 9.04 -7.70
CA ASN A 269 -6.22 10.47 -7.60
C ASN A 269 -5.88 11.03 -6.22
N ASN A 270 -6.11 10.28 -5.14
CA ASN A 270 -5.69 10.73 -3.81
C ASN A 270 -4.18 10.98 -3.75
N ALA A 271 -3.38 10.02 -4.20
CA ALA A 271 -1.93 10.14 -4.28
C ALA A 271 -1.49 11.28 -5.22
N TYR A 272 -2.13 11.43 -6.38
CA TYR A 272 -1.84 12.50 -7.33
C TYR A 272 -2.04 13.88 -6.71
N PHE A 273 -3.21 14.17 -6.14
CA PHE A 273 -3.51 15.49 -5.55
C PHE A 273 -2.74 15.76 -4.26
N VAL A 274 -2.41 14.72 -3.48
CA VAL A 274 -1.53 14.87 -2.31
C VAL A 274 -0.13 15.30 -2.76
N GLY A 275 0.45 14.62 -3.75
CA GLY A 275 1.77 14.98 -4.26
C GLY A 275 1.79 16.37 -4.90
N ARG A 276 0.72 16.77 -5.59
CA ARG A 276 0.59 18.14 -6.10
C ARG A 276 0.60 19.19 -5.00
N ARG A 277 -0.16 18.96 -3.93
CA ARG A 277 -0.20 19.85 -2.78
C ARG A 277 1.13 19.92 -2.02
N ALA A 278 1.91 18.84 -2.08
CA ALA A 278 3.25 18.79 -1.53
C ALA A 278 4.32 19.41 -2.47
N GLY A 279 3.94 19.85 -3.69
CA GLY A 279 4.84 20.44 -4.68
C GLY A 279 5.69 19.42 -5.45
N TYR A 280 5.35 18.12 -5.42
CA TYR A 280 6.12 17.06 -6.10
C TYR A 280 6.04 17.15 -7.62
N ASN A 281 5.00 17.76 -8.17
CA ASN A 281 4.92 18.05 -9.60
C ASN A 281 5.81 19.22 -10.04
N GLU A 282 6.27 20.06 -9.10
CA GLU A 282 7.04 21.28 -9.41
C GLU A 282 8.53 21.06 -9.24
N LYS A 283 8.92 20.26 -8.24
CA LYS A 283 10.33 20.03 -7.90
C LYS A 283 10.55 18.57 -7.52
N ARG A 284 11.72 18.07 -7.88
CA ARG A 284 12.17 16.76 -7.41
C ARG A 284 12.29 16.78 -5.88
N ALA A 285 11.75 15.74 -5.27
CA ALA A 285 11.77 15.49 -3.84
C ALA A 285 12.26 14.07 -3.56
N ILE A 286 12.89 13.91 -2.41
CA ILE A 286 13.12 12.61 -1.79
C ILE A 286 12.27 12.62 -0.52
N ILE A 287 11.34 11.67 -0.43
CA ILE A 287 10.24 11.66 0.52
C ILE A 287 10.59 10.70 1.65
N CYS A 288 10.77 11.23 2.87
CA CYS A 288 10.90 10.41 4.07
C CYS A 288 9.53 9.86 4.48
N ILE A 289 9.40 8.54 4.56
CA ILE A 289 8.18 7.83 4.96
C ILE A 289 8.49 7.00 6.22
N PRO A 290 8.46 7.62 7.41
CA PRO A 290 8.58 6.90 8.67
C PRO A 290 7.23 6.28 9.10
N ASN A 291 6.15 6.65 8.41
CA ASN A 291 4.80 6.19 8.67
C ASN A 291 4.61 4.73 8.23
N PRO A 292 3.69 3.99 8.86
CA PRO A 292 3.47 2.60 8.50
C PRO A 292 2.79 2.43 7.13
N LEU A 293 3.24 1.42 6.38
CA LEU A 293 2.75 1.08 5.05
C LEU A 293 1.37 0.41 5.06
N TYR A 294 0.94 -0.19 6.17
CA TYR A 294 -0.44 -0.68 6.34
C TYR A 294 -1.47 0.46 6.53
N HIS A 295 -1.02 1.71 6.64
CA HIS A 295 -1.88 2.89 6.76
C HIS A 295 -1.87 3.70 5.46
N CYS A 296 -2.99 4.37 5.12
CA CYS A 296 -3.13 5.15 3.88
C CYS A 296 -1.98 6.12 3.66
N PHE A 297 -1.45 6.69 4.74
CA PHE A 297 -0.32 7.60 4.67
C PHE A 297 0.91 6.95 4.05
N GLY A 298 1.30 5.74 4.48
CA GLY A 298 2.49 5.08 3.95
C GLY A 298 2.29 4.56 2.53
N CYS A 299 1.20 3.84 2.28
CA CYS A 299 0.97 3.17 0.99
C CYS A 299 0.40 4.10 -0.11
N VAL A 300 -0.41 5.09 0.23
CA VAL A 300 -1.02 6.01 -0.75
C VAL A 300 -0.28 7.35 -0.79
N MET A 301 -0.22 8.07 0.34
CA MET A 301 0.39 9.41 0.36
C MET A 301 1.92 9.39 0.24
N GLY A 302 2.54 8.28 0.64
CA GLY A 302 3.98 8.06 0.55
C GLY A 302 4.37 7.42 -0.78
N SER A 303 4.36 6.09 -0.81
CA SER A 303 4.90 5.29 -1.93
C SER A 303 4.16 5.48 -3.25
N LEU A 304 2.82 5.43 -3.26
CA LEU A 304 2.07 5.64 -4.51
C LEU A 304 2.17 7.09 -5.02
N SER A 305 2.11 8.08 -4.13
CA SER A 305 2.35 9.49 -4.49
C SER A 305 3.72 9.70 -5.11
N ALA A 306 4.76 9.08 -4.54
CA ALA A 306 6.08 9.15 -5.12
C ALA A 306 6.13 8.50 -6.51
N CYS A 307 5.52 7.34 -6.69
CA CYS A 307 5.47 6.66 -7.99
C CYS A 307 4.78 7.54 -9.04
N ILE A 308 3.62 8.10 -8.73
CA ILE A 308 2.84 8.95 -9.65
C ILE A 308 3.61 10.23 -10.02
N HIS A 309 4.35 10.80 -9.08
CA HIS A 309 5.13 12.02 -9.30
C HIS A 309 6.60 11.77 -9.62
N LEU A 310 6.98 10.53 -9.92
CA LEU A 310 8.33 10.14 -10.30
C LEU A 310 9.40 10.47 -9.22
N GLN A 311 9.02 10.46 -7.94
CA GLN A 311 9.89 10.82 -6.82
C GLN A 311 10.57 9.60 -6.19
N THR A 312 11.47 9.86 -5.24
CA THR A 312 12.15 8.83 -4.45
C THR A 312 11.53 8.72 -3.06
N CYS A 313 11.28 7.51 -2.56
CA CYS A 313 10.83 7.19 -1.21
C CYS A 313 11.98 6.64 -0.36
N VAL A 314 12.05 7.11 0.89
CA VAL A 314 12.98 6.60 1.90
C VAL A 314 12.19 6.08 3.08
N PHE A 315 12.38 4.80 3.41
CA PHE A 315 11.88 4.16 4.61
C PHE A 315 13.02 4.05 5.63
N PRO A 316 13.03 4.87 6.69
CA PRO A 316 14.16 4.92 7.62
C PRO A 316 14.30 3.63 8.44
N ALA A 317 13.17 3.05 8.85
CA ALA A 317 13.12 1.85 9.68
C ALA A 317 11.79 1.08 9.45
N PRO A 318 11.74 -0.22 9.82
CA PRO A 318 10.51 -1.02 9.70
C PRO A 318 9.33 -0.52 10.54
N SER A 319 9.61 0.27 11.59
CA SER A 319 8.62 0.99 12.39
C SER A 319 9.18 2.36 12.73
N PHE A 320 8.34 3.32 13.13
CA PHE A 320 8.80 4.65 13.52
C PHE A 320 9.99 4.58 14.52
N ASP A 321 11.06 5.29 14.16
CA ASP A 321 12.26 5.46 14.96
C ASP A 321 12.78 6.88 14.68
N ALA A 322 12.83 7.71 15.73
CA ALA A 322 13.17 9.12 15.58
C ALA A 322 14.62 9.31 15.13
N LEU A 323 15.55 8.52 15.67
CA LEU A 323 16.97 8.63 15.32
C LEU A 323 17.19 8.19 13.87
N ALA A 324 16.65 7.04 13.47
CA ALA A 324 16.75 6.56 12.09
C ALA A 324 16.13 7.57 11.11
N THR A 325 15.03 8.22 11.48
CA THR A 325 14.38 9.25 10.66
C THR A 325 15.28 10.47 10.49
N LEU A 326 15.91 10.96 11.56
CA LEU A 326 16.84 12.09 11.50
C LEU A 326 18.12 11.75 10.70
N GLN A 327 18.65 10.54 10.86
CA GLN A 327 19.78 10.04 10.08
C GLN A 327 19.44 9.97 8.60
N ALA A 328 18.29 9.40 8.24
CA ALA A 328 17.82 9.35 6.85
C ALA A 328 17.63 10.75 6.24
N LEU A 329 17.11 11.72 7.01
CA LEU A 329 17.00 13.12 6.59
C LEU A 329 18.35 13.75 6.26
N HIS A 330 19.35 13.48 7.10
CA HIS A 330 20.70 14.00 6.92
C HIS A 330 21.44 13.36 5.73
N GLU A 331 21.46 12.02 5.69
CA GLU A 331 22.23 11.24 4.71
C GLU A 331 21.69 11.38 3.28
N GLU A 332 20.36 11.35 3.12
CA GLU A 332 19.72 11.41 1.81
C GLU A 332 19.49 12.85 1.32
N ARG A 333 19.97 13.86 2.08
CA ARG A 333 19.83 15.29 1.77
C ARG A 333 18.40 15.68 1.38
N LEU A 334 17.43 15.26 2.22
CA LEU A 334 16.01 15.33 1.89
C LEU A 334 15.51 16.78 1.79
N ILE A 335 15.00 17.17 0.62
CA ILE A 335 14.48 18.51 0.34
C ILE A 335 12.98 18.64 0.73
N GLY A 336 12.31 17.53 1.05
CA GLY A 336 10.90 17.53 1.46
C GLY A 336 10.55 16.41 2.43
N SER A 337 10.26 16.75 3.68
CA SER A 337 9.42 15.92 4.54
C SER A 337 7.97 16.38 4.37
N ILE A 338 7.02 15.45 4.32
CA ILE A 338 5.57 15.77 4.33
C ILE A 338 5.17 16.57 5.59
N LEU A 339 6.08 16.72 6.57
CA LEU A 339 5.95 17.64 7.70
C LEU A 339 5.74 19.12 7.30
N LYS A 340 5.97 19.51 6.04
CA LYS A 340 5.56 20.84 5.52
C LYS A 340 4.03 21.04 5.52
N LEU A 341 3.21 19.98 5.53
CA LEU A 341 1.75 20.10 5.58
C LEU A 341 1.19 20.68 6.89
N LYS A 342 2.04 21.02 7.89
CA LYS A 342 1.62 21.63 9.14
C LYS A 342 1.98 23.11 9.31
N LYS A 343 2.67 23.74 8.36
CA LYS A 343 3.19 25.11 8.56
C LYS A 343 2.47 26.22 7.79
N GLU A 344 1.50 25.91 6.93
CA GLU A 344 0.77 26.92 6.15
C GLU A 344 -0.75 26.89 6.42
N THR A 345 -1.17 26.43 7.60
CA THR A 345 -2.59 26.47 8.01
C THR A 345 -2.74 26.73 9.50
N ILE A 346 -2.18 27.86 9.95
CA ILE A 346 -2.62 28.56 11.16
C ILE A 346 -2.65 30.05 10.82
#